data_AF-A0A2M9PB84-F1
#
_entry.id   AF-A0A2M9PB84-F1
#
_cell.length_a   1.000
_cell.length_b   1.000
_cell.length_c   1.000
_cell.angle_alpha   90.00
_cell.angle_beta   90.00
_cell.angle_gamma   90.00
#
_symmetry.space_group_name_H-M   'P 1'
#
loop_
_entity.id
_entity.type
_entity.pdbx_description
1 polymer ?
#
loop_
_entity_poly.entity_id
_entity_poly.type
_entity_poly.pdbx_seq_one_letter_code
_entity_poly.pdbx_strand_id
1 'polypeptide(L)'
;MTDTPPDLQADTRELLASVFGFPDFRPGQGEVVEAVQAGRDVLAIMPTGGGKSLLYQLPALTRPGVTLVISPLIALMRDQVRALQAVGVAAGALTSQSTQGETEEVFDQIDAGRLKLLYMAPERLAAPATPGLLRRIGVSLLAVVQMTKQHALEWARHGVRVNALCPGYVETDLNRDFFATEAGLAQIRRIPQRRLGRPEELDGPLLLLASDAGSFMTGTALVADGGHLVSPL
;
A
#
# COMPACT_ATOMS: atom_id res chain seq x y z
N MET A 1 -11.12 -29.30 -11.28
CA MET A 1 -11.26 -27.89 -10.86
C MET A 1 -10.39 -27.10 -11.81
N THR A 2 -11.00 -26.37 -12.73
CA THR A 2 -10.34 -25.79 -13.90
C THR A 2 -9.48 -24.60 -13.50
N ASP A 3 -8.17 -24.77 -13.65
CA ASP A 3 -7.11 -23.78 -13.39
C ASP A 3 -6.98 -22.81 -14.57
N THR A 4 -8.10 -22.17 -14.92
CA THR A 4 -8.15 -21.20 -16.02
C THR A 4 -7.97 -19.81 -15.41
N PRO A 5 -6.90 -19.08 -15.74
CA PRO A 5 -6.73 -17.72 -15.27
C PRO A 5 -7.95 -16.87 -15.68
N PRO A 6 -8.39 -15.92 -14.83
CA PRO A 6 -9.56 -15.09 -15.11
C PRO A 6 -9.41 -14.37 -16.45
N ASP A 7 -10.52 -14.23 -17.18
CA ASP A 7 -10.55 -13.61 -18.50
C ASP A 7 -9.98 -12.18 -18.43
N LEU A 8 -8.89 -11.96 -19.14
CA LEU A 8 -8.07 -10.75 -19.08
C LEU A 8 -8.68 -9.56 -19.84
N GLN A 9 -9.87 -9.74 -20.43
CA GLN A 9 -10.71 -8.69 -21.03
C GLN A 9 -12.00 -8.40 -20.23
N ALA A 10 -12.18 -9.02 -19.07
CA ALA A 10 -13.37 -8.84 -18.25
C ALA A 10 -13.53 -7.39 -17.77
N ASP A 11 -14.79 -6.97 -17.60
CA ASP A 11 -15.13 -5.65 -17.06
C ASP A 11 -14.46 -5.52 -15.67
N THR A 12 -13.88 -4.35 -15.41
CA THR A 12 -13.26 -4.01 -14.13
C THR A 12 -14.23 -4.23 -12.96
N ARG A 13 -15.52 -3.95 -13.15
CA ARG A 13 -16.56 -4.21 -12.14
C ARG A 13 -16.82 -5.70 -11.93
N GLU A 14 -16.70 -6.50 -12.98
CA GLU A 14 -16.85 -7.96 -12.89
C GLU A 14 -15.69 -8.59 -12.13
N LEU A 15 -14.45 -8.14 -12.37
CA LEU A 15 -13.27 -8.58 -11.61
C LEU A 15 -13.33 -8.15 -10.15
N LEU A 16 -13.87 -6.96 -9.87
CA LEU A 16 -14.09 -6.49 -8.50
C LEU A 16 -14.99 -7.45 -7.71
N ALA A 17 -16.07 -7.93 -8.33
CA ALA A 17 -16.98 -8.87 -7.70
C ALA A 17 -16.42 -10.30 -7.66
N SER A 18 -15.92 -10.81 -8.79
CA SER A 18 -15.51 -12.21 -8.94
C SER A 18 -14.20 -12.56 -8.23
N VAL A 19 -13.21 -11.66 -8.23
CA VAL A 19 -11.88 -11.91 -7.64
C VAL A 19 -11.80 -11.37 -6.21
N PHE A 20 -12.34 -10.16 -5.97
CA PHE A 20 -12.20 -9.49 -4.68
C PHE A 20 -13.46 -9.58 -3.80
N GLY A 21 -14.57 -10.12 -4.31
CA GLY A 21 -15.80 -10.31 -3.55
C GLY A 21 -16.53 -9.02 -3.18
N PHE A 22 -16.21 -7.89 -3.82
CA PHE A 22 -16.82 -6.60 -3.50
C PHE A 22 -17.93 -6.25 -4.50
N PRO A 23 -19.11 -5.82 -4.00
CA PRO A 23 -20.25 -5.54 -4.88
C PRO A 23 -20.12 -4.23 -5.66
N ASP A 24 -19.38 -3.25 -5.13
CA ASP A 24 -19.11 -1.99 -5.81
C ASP A 24 -17.87 -1.28 -5.22
N PHE A 25 -17.41 -0.24 -5.90
CA PHE A 25 -16.35 0.63 -5.43
C PHE A 25 -16.77 1.48 -4.24
N ARG A 26 -15.83 1.72 -3.33
CA ARG A 26 -15.96 2.77 -2.32
C ARG A 26 -15.72 4.15 -2.95
N PRO A 27 -16.19 5.24 -2.30
CA PRO A 27 -15.97 6.59 -2.80
C PRO A 27 -14.50 6.87 -3.15
N GLY A 28 -14.27 7.42 -4.34
CA GLY A 28 -12.94 7.74 -4.89
C GLY A 28 -12.14 6.58 -5.48
N GLN A 29 -12.51 5.30 -5.24
CA GLN A 29 -11.76 4.17 -5.80
C GLN A 29 -11.92 4.05 -7.32
N GLY A 30 -13.15 4.18 -7.82
CA GLY A 30 -13.45 4.05 -9.24
C GLY A 30 -12.69 5.07 -10.10
N GLU A 31 -12.67 6.33 -9.67
CA GLU A 31 -11.96 7.42 -10.36
C GLU A 31 -10.45 7.15 -10.46
N VAL A 32 -9.84 6.64 -9.39
CA VAL A 32 -8.42 6.28 -9.37
C VAL A 32 -8.15 5.08 -10.28
N VAL A 33 -8.96 4.02 -10.18
CA VAL A 33 -8.81 2.81 -11.01
C VAL A 33 -8.94 3.16 -12.49
N GLU A 34 -9.92 3.98 -12.87
CA GLU A 34 -10.12 4.46 -14.24
C GLU A 34 -8.90 5.28 -14.72
N ALA A 35 -8.38 6.19 -13.89
CA ALA A 35 -7.20 6.96 -14.22
C ALA A 35 -5.95 6.08 -14.44
N VAL A 36 -5.72 5.09 -13.59
CA VAL A 36 -4.61 4.13 -13.72
C VAL A 36 -4.77 3.28 -14.99
N GLN A 37 -5.99 2.83 -15.30
CA GLN A 37 -6.25 2.06 -16.52
C GLN A 37 -6.02 2.88 -17.79
N ALA A 38 -6.39 4.15 -17.78
CA ALA A 38 -6.08 5.11 -18.84
C ALA A 38 -4.58 5.43 -18.97
N GLY A 39 -3.72 4.87 -18.11
CA GLY A 39 -2.28 5.09 -18.13
C GLY A 39 -1.85 6.45 -17.58
N ARG A 40 -2.70 7.09 -16.77
CA ARG A 40 -2.36 8.35 -16.09
C ARG A 40 -1.65 8.06 -14.77
N ASP A 41 -0.68 8.92 -14.43
CA ASP A 41 -0.05 8.89 -13.12
C ASP A 41 -1.01 9.40 -12.04
N VAL A 42 -1.06 8.71 -10.90
CA VAL A 42 -2.00 9.01 -9.81
C VAL A 42 -1.30 9.05 -8.45
N LEU A 43 -1.57 10.11 -7.68
CA LEU A 43 -1.32 10.15 -6.24
C LEU A 43 -2.65 9.93 -5.50
N ALA A 44 -2.83 8.75 -4.91
CA ALA A 44 -4.03 8.42 -4.15
C ALA A 44 -3.78 8.57 -2.64
N ILE A 45 -4.48 9.52 -2.01
CA ILE A 45 -4.48 9.73 -0.55
C ILE A 45 -5.78 9.17 0.01
N MET A 46 -5.69 8.08 0.78
CA MET A 46 -6.86 7.41 1.35
C MET A 46 -6.62 7.01 2.81
N PRO A 47 -7.67 6.97 3.65
CA PRO A 47 -7.56 6.49 5.04
C PRO A 47 -7.19 5.00 5.09
N THR A 48 -6.60 4.56 6.20
CA THR A 48 -6.34 3.12 6.46
C THR A 48 -7.65 2.33 6.38
N GLY A 49 -7.59 1.13 5.80
CA GLY A 49 -8.79 0.34 5.52
C GLY A 49 -9.61 0.83 4.33
N GLY A 50 -9.28 1.97 3.71
CA GLY A 50 -9.96 2.52 2.52
C GLY A 50 -9.79 1.72 1.22
N GLY A 51 -9.15 0.54 1.27
CA GLY A 51 -8.97 -0.33 0.10
C GLY A 51 -7.92 0.19 -0.90
N LYS A 52 -6.82 0.76 -0.40
CA LYS A 52 -5.72 1.29 -1.24
C LYS A 52 -5.08 0.26 -2.15
N SER A 53 -5.00 -0.99 -1.71
CA SER A 53 -4.37 -2.06 -2.48
C SER A 53 -5.13 -2.37 -3.76
N LEU A 54 -6.47 -2.28 -3.72
CA LEU A 54 -7.35 -2.48 -4.86
C LEU A 54 -7.03 -1.55 -6.03
N LEU A 55 -6.58 -0.33 -5.73
CA LEU A 55 -6.30 0.71 -6.74
C LEU A 55 -5.24 0.30 -7.76
N TYR A 56 -4.28 -0.55 -7.37
CA TYR A 56 -3.27 -1.11 -8.27
C TYR A 56 -3.48 -2.59 -8.54
N GLN A 57 -4.13 -3.33 -7.64
CA GLN A 57 -4.39 -4.76 -7.83
C GLN A 57 -5.41 -5.01 -8.95
N LEU A 58 -6.48 -4.24 -8.99
CA LEU A 58 -7.51 -4.43 -9.99
C LEU A 58 -7.01 -4.07 -11.42
N PRO A 59 -6.34 -2.92 -11.63
CA PRO A 59 -5.68 -2.65 -12.92
C PRO A 59 -4.60 -3.65 -13.30
N ALA A 60 -3.92 -4.29 -12.34
CA ALA A 60 -2.91 -5.30 -12.64
C ALA A 60 -3.49 -6.54 -13.36
N LEU A 61 -4.77 -6.84 -13.14
CA LEU A 61 -5.45 -7.97 -13.77
C LEU A 61 -5.88 -7.66 -15.21
N THR A 62 -6.26 -6.41 -15.48
CA THR A 62 -6.76 -5.99 -16.79
C THR A 62 -5.67 -5.50 -17.75
N ARG A 63 -4.47 -5.18 -17.24
CA ARG A 63 -3.35 -4.72 -18.06
C ARG A 63 -2.47 -5.87 -18.56
N PRO A 64 -1.89 -5.76 -19.77
CA PRO A 64 -0.82 -6.66 -20.19
C PRO A 64 0.43 -6.42 -19.34
N GLY A 65 1.30 -7.43 -19.21
CA GLY A 65 2.53 -7.33 -18.42
C GLY A 65 2.32 -7.48 -16.90
N VAL A 66 3.32 -7.04 -16.14
CA VAL A 66 3.35 -7.20 -14.67
C VAL A 66 3.25 -5.86 -13.97
N THR A 67 2.46 -5.81 -12.91
CA THR A 67 2.44 -4.67 -11.97
C THR A 67 3.50 -4.87 -10.89
N LEU A 68 4.45 -3.94 -10.81
CA LEU A 68 5.48 -3.92 -9.76
C LEU A 68 5.01 -3.07 -8.59
N VAL A 69 4.93 -3.66 -7.40
CA VAL A 69 4.54 -2.99 -6.15
C VAL A 69 5.76 -2.88 -5.24
N ILE A 70 6.24 -1.66 -5.02
CA ILE A 70 7.34 -1.38 -4.10
C ILE A 70 6.78 -1.14 -2.70
N SER A 71 7.22 -1.93 -1.71
CA SER A 71 6.82 -1.77 -0.32
C SER A 71 7.96 -2.13 0.64
N PRO A 72 8.21 -1.34 1.69
CA PRO A 72 9.22 -1.66 2.70
C PRO A 72 8.71 -2.65 3.78
N LEU A 73 7.45 -3.07 3.75
CA LEU A 73 6.83 -3.91 4.77
C LEU A 73 6.75 -5.37 4.31
N ILE A 74 7.82 -6.15 4.53
CA ILE A 74 7.93 -7.55 4.10
C ILE A 74 6.76 -8.42 4.58
N ALA A 75 6.34 -8.26 5.83
CA ALA A 75 5.18 -9.00 6.38
C ALA A 75 3.90 -8.70 5.58
N LEU A 76 3.61 -7.42 5.34
CA LEU A 76 2.46 -6.99 4.53
C LEU A 76 2.56 -7.54 3.10
N MET A 77 3.74 -7.51 2.48
CA MET A 77 3.93 -8.04 1.13
C MET A 77 3.54 -9.53 1.08
N ARG A 78 3.99 -10.32 2.06
CA ARG A 78 3.65 -11.75 2.16
C ARG A 78 2.16 -11.97 2.34
N ASP A 79 1.51 -11.21 3.21
CA ASP A 79 0.07 -11.30 3.43
C ASP A 79 -0.72 -10.95 2.16
N GLN A 80 -0.30 -9.91 1.43
CA GLN A 80 -0.91 -9.52 0.17
C GLN A 80 -0.73 -10.58 -0.93
N VAL A 81 0.46 -11.16 -1.05
CA VAL A 81 0.73 -12.24 -2.02
C VAL A 81 -0.12 -13.46 -1.71
N ARG A 82 -0.18 -13.89 -0.44
CA ARG A 82 -1.02 -15.02 -0.02
C ARG A 82 -2.50 -14.77 -0.31
N ALA A 83 -3.00 -13.58 -0.01
CA ALA A 83 -4.40 -13.22 -0.26
C ALA A 83 -4.74 -13.26 -1.76
N LEU A 84 -3.83 -12.76 -2.62
CA LEU A 84 -4.01 -12.80 -4.08
C LEU A 84 -3.95 -14.23 -4.62
N GLN A 85 -2.99 -15.03 -4.19
CA GLN A 85 -2.87 -16.43 -4.61
C GLN A 85 -4.09 -17.27 -4.18
N ALA A 86 -4.65 -17.00 -3.00
CA ALA A 86 -5.86 -17.67 -2.51
C ALA A 86 -7.10 -17.45 -3.38
N VAL A 87 -7.13 -16.35 -4.15
CA VAL A 87 -8.19 -16.04 -5.13
C VAL A 87 -7.77 -16.31 -6.58
N GLY A 88 -6.69 -17.08 -6.78
CA GLY A 88 -6.22 -17.50 -8.10
C GLY A 88 -5.42 -16.46 -8.87
N VAL A 89 -5.03 -15.35 -8.23
CA VAL A 89 -4.18 -14.34 -8.87
C VAL A 89 -2.71 -14.72 -8.73
N ALA A 90 -2.01 -14.83 -9.86
CA ALA A 90 -0.57 -15.06 -9.91
C ALA A 90 0.20 -13.83 -9.39
N ALA A 91 0.62 -13.92 -8.13
CA ALA A 91 1.38 -12.89 -7.44
C ALA A 91 2.62 -13.47 -6.75
N GLY A 92 3.67 -12.66 -6.65
CA GLY A 92 4.95 -13.06 -6.07
C GLY A 92 5.61 -11.94 -5.27
N ALA A 93 6.60 -12.29 -4.45
CA ALA A 93 7.38 -11.34 -3.66
C ALA A 93 8.89 -11.60 -3.76
N LEU A 94 9.66 -10.57 -4.11
CA LEU A 94 11.12 -10.58 -4.05
C LEU A 94 11.61 -9.69 -2.91
N THR A 95 12.12 -10.32 -1.85
CA THR A 95 12.64 -9.64 -0.65
C THR A 95 13.98 -10.24 -0.25
N SER A 96 14.68 -9.58 0.68
CA SER A 96 15.88 -10.12 1.33
C SER A 96 15.63 -11.40 2.14
N GLN A 97 14.36 -11.69 2.49
CA GLN A 97 13.95 -12.87 3.27
C GLN A 97 13.28 -13.96 2.43
N SER A 98 13.23 -13.80 1.10
CA SER A 98 12.69 -14.83 0.21
C SER A 98 13.65 -16.02 0.17
N THR A 99 13.11 -17.22 0.29
CA THR A 99 13.88 -18.46 0.08
C THR A 99 14.27 -18.61 -1.39
N GLN A 100 15.22 -19.50 -1.66
CA GLN A 100 15.61 -19.81 -3.03
C GLN A 100 14.42 -20.36 -3.84
N GLY A 101 13.66 -21.30 -3.27
CA GLY A 101 12.48 -21.87 -3.94
C GLY A 101 11.38 -20.84 -4.23
N GLU A 102 11.07 -19.95 -3.26
CA GLU A 102 10.11 -18.86 -3.49
C GLU A 102 10.58 -17.92 -4.62
N THR A 103 11.89 -17.68 -4.70
CA THR A 103 12.48 -16.83 -5.73
C THR A 103 12.40 -17.49 -7.10
N GLU A 104 12.75 -18.77 -7.19
CA GLU A 104 12.66 -19.58 -8.42
C GLU A 104 11.23 -19.64 -8.94
N GLU A 105 10.25 -19.88 -8.08
CA GLU A 105 8.83 -19.93 -8.49
C GLU A 105 8.35 -18.58 -9.06
N VAL A 106 8.79 -17.45 -8.50
CA VAL A 106 8.51 -16.13 -9.07
C VAL A 106 9.11 -15.99 -10.46
N PHE A 107 10.35 -16.45 -10.67
CA PHE A 107 10.99 -16.42 -11.98
C PHE A 107 10.29 -17.33 -13.00
N ASP A 108 9.86 -18.51 -12.59
CA ASP A 108 9.11 -19.42 -13.46
C ASP A 108 7.78 -18.81 -13.91
N GLN A 109 7.08 -18.11 -13.01
CA GLN A 109 5.85 -17.39 -13.35
C GLN A 109 6.09 -16.20 -14.28
N ILE A 110 7.22 -15.50 -14.12
CA ILE A 110 7.66 -14.42 -15.02
C ILE A 110 7.91 -14.97 -16.42
N ASP A 111 8.71 -16.03 -16.52
CA ASP A 111 9.10 -16.62 -17.81
C ASP A 111 7.93 -17.24 -18.56
N ALA A 112 6.97 -17.80 -17.81
CA ALA A 112 5.73 -18.29 -18.38
C ALA A 112 4.72 -17.19 -18.75
N GLY A 113 5.03 -15.91 -18.46
CA GLY A 113 4.15 -14.78 -18.74
C GLY A 113 2.84 -14.79 -17.93
N ARG A 114 2.81 -15.51 -16.80
CA ARG A 114 1.60 -15.67 -15.96
C ARG A 114 1.56 -14.72 -14.79
N LEU A 115 2.71 -14.24 -14.30
CA LEU A 115 2.77 -13.34 -13.15
C LEU A 115 2.00 -12.04 -13.46
N LYS A 116 1.14 -11.60 -12.54
CA LYS A 116 0.40 -10.33 -12.65
C LYS A 116 0.89 -9.27 -11.68
N LEU A 117 1.27 -9.68 -10.48
CA LEU A 117 1.78 -8.78 -9.45
C LEU A 117 3.11 -9.26 -8.89
N LEU A 118 4.08 -8.34 -8.86
CA LEU A 118 5.36 -8.55 -8.18
C LEU A 118 5.51 -7.53 -7.06
N TYR A 119 5.53 -8.00 -5.82
CA TYR A 119 5.94 -7.19 -4.68
C TYR A 119 7.46 -7.21 -4.56
N MET A 120 8.08 -6.04 -4.44
CA MET A 120 9.53 -5.93 -4.30
C MET A 120 9.91 -4.99 -3.17
N ALA A 121 10.88 -5.42 -2.36
CA ALA A 121 11.42 -4.59 -1.30
C ALA A 121 12.37 -3.50 -1.89
N PRO A 122 12.39 -2.28 -1.35
CA PRO A 122 13.27 -1.19 -1.79
C PRO A 122 14.73 -1.58 -2.04
N GLU A 123 15.31 -2.36 -1.13
CA GLU A 123 16.70 -2.79 -1.23
C GLU A 123 16.97 -3.71 -2.43
N ARG A 124 15.96 -4.48 -2.85
CA ARG A 124 16.04 -5.31 -4.06
C ARG A 124 15.96 -4.44 -5.31
N LEU A 125 15.20 -3.35 -5.28
CA LEU A 125 15.14 -2.41 -6.40
C LEU A 125 16.51 -1.79 -6.70
N ALA A 126 17.31 -1.52 -5.66
CA ALA A 126 18.65 -0.94 -5.76
C ALA A 126 19.74 -1.94 -6.23
N ALA A 127 19.42 -3.23 -6.35
CA ALA A 127 20.41 -4.23 -6.73
C ALA A 127 20.82 -4.07 -8.22
N PRO A 128 22.11 -4.25 -8.57
CA PRO A 128 22.59 -4.07 -9.95
C PRO A 128 21.90 -4.94 -11.00
N ALA A 129 21.39 -6.11 -10.61
CA ALA A 129 20.69 -7.04 -11.49
C ALA A 129 19.24 -6.61 -11.82
N THR A 130 18.67 -5.70 -11.02
CA THR A 130 17.24 -5.38 -11.10
C THR A 130 16.82 -4.69 -12.40
N PRO A 131 17.57 -3.72 -12.96
CA PRO A 131 17.20 -3.15 -14.26
C PRO A 131 17.05 -4.18 -15.38
N GLY A 132 17.90 -5.21 -15.41
CA GLY A 132 17.79 -6.32 -16.38
C GLY A 132 16.54 -7.17 -16.14
N LEU A 133 16.25 -7.44 -14.86
CA LEU A 133 15.04 -8.15 -14.45
C LEU A 133 13.76 -7.40 -14.85
N LEU A 134 13.67 -6.10 -14.56
CA LEU A 134 12.48 -5.30 -14.87
C LEU A 134 12.20 -5.22 -16.38
N ARG A 135 13.26 -5.18 -17.21
CA ARG A 135 13.13 -5.26 -18.67
C ARG A 135 12.59 -6.62 -19.13
N ARG A 136 13.08 -7.72 -18.55
CA ARG A 136 12.61 -9.08 -18.86
C ARG A 136 11.15 -9.29 -18.45
N ILE A 137 10.74 -8.72 -17.32
CA ILE A 137 9.38 -8.85 -16.78
C ILE A 137 8.32 -8.13 -17.63
N GLY A 138 8.69 -7.04 -18.33
CA GLY A 138 7.71 -6.21 -19.04
C GLY A 138 6.76 -5.49 -18.07
N VAL A 139 7.33 -4.72 -17.14
CA VAL A 139 6.55 -3.96 -16.15
C VAL A 139 5.63 -2.96 -16.86
N SER A 140 4.33 -3.02 -16.58
CA SER A 140 3.29 -2.21 -17.24
C SER A 140 2.60 -1.21 -16.30
N LEU A 141 2.87 -1.33 -15.01
CA LEU A 141 2.41 -0.44 -13.95
C LEU A 141 3.37 -0.52 -12.76
N LEU A 142 3.68 0.65 -12.18
CA LEU A 142 4.46 0.75 -10.94
C LEU A 142 3.56 1.34 -9.84
N ALA A 143 3.48 0.66 -8.70
CA ALA A 143 2.83 1.18 -7.50
C ALA A 143 3.86 1.32 -6.38
N VAL A 144 3.94 2.51 -5.76
CA VAL A 144 4.81 2.76 -4.61
C VAL A 144 3.94 2.92 -3.37
N VAL A 145 4.07 2.00 -2.42
CA VAL A 145 3.37 2.06 -1.14
C VAL A 145 4.37 2.53 -0.09
N GLN A 146 3.97 3.51 0.72
CA GLN A 146 4.84 4.19 1.70
C GLN A 146 5.98 5.00 1.05
N MET A 147 5.60 5.95 0.17
CA MET A 147 6.50 6.91 -0.52
C MET A 147 7.48 7.63 0.40
N THR A 148 7.15 7.79 1.69
CA THR A 148 7.97 8.46 2.70
C THR A 148 9.40 7.93 2.75
N LYS A 149 9.61 6.61 2.75
CA LYS A 149 10.97 6.04 2.86
C LYS A 149 11.78 6.17 1.57
N GLN A 150 11.13 6.07 0.42
CA GLN A 150 11.81 6.19 -0.88
C GLN A 150 12.26 7.63 -1.14
N HIS A 151 11.36 8.60 -1.01
CA HIS A 151 11.73 10.00 -1.20
C HIS A 151 12.67 10.51 -0.12
N ALA A 152 12.59 9.98 1.10
CA ALA A 152 13.58 10.28 2.14
C ALA A 152 15.00 9.89 1.72
N LEU A 153 15.18 8.71 1.12
CA LEU A 153 16.50 8.27 0.62
C LEU A 153 16.95 9.10 -0.58
N GLU A 154 16.06 9.33 -1.54
CA GLU A 154 16.37 10.05 -2.78
C GLU A 154 16.75 11.51 -2.52
N TRP A 155 16.01 12.19 -1.63
CA TRP A 155 16.12 13.64 -1.46
C TRP A 155 17.01 14.07 -0.29
N ALA A 156 17.43 13.14 0.58
CA ALA A 156 18.33 13.44 1.70
C ALA A 156 19.61 14.17 1.25
N ARG A 157 20.22 13.73 0.14
CA ARG A 157 21.44 14.37 -0.42
C ARG A 157 21.22 15.81 -0.90
N HIS A 158 19.96 16.21 -1.10
CA HIS A 158 19.56 17.55 -1.51
C HIS A 158 19.10 18.41 -0.33
N GLY A 159 19.26 17.94 0.91
CA GLY A 159 18.83 18.65 2.11
C GLY A 159 17.32 18.66 2.34
N VAL A 160 16.56 17.83 1.61
CA VAL A 160 15.12 17.71 1.76
C VAL A 160 14.79 16.48 2.61
N ARG A 161 14.04 16.69 3.69
CA ARG A 161 13.62 15.64 4.63
C ARG A 161 12.20 15.23 4.31
N VAL A 162 11.94 13.93 4.27
CA VAL A 162 10.59 13.39 3.99
C VAL A 162 10.16 12.51 5.14
N ASN A 163 9.16 12.94 5.88
CA ASN A 163 8.62 12.22 7.04
C ASN A 163 7.11 12.10 6.93
N ALA A 164 6.53 11.15 7.66
CA ALA A 164 5.09 10.99 7.79
C ALA A 164 4.67 11.25 9.23
N LEU A 165 3.62 12.06 9.41
CA LEU A 165 2.88 12.13 10.66
C LEU A 165 1.66 11.21 10.54
N CYS A 166 1.53 10.27 11.48
CA CYS A 166 0.47 9.27 11.49
C CYS A 166 -0.44 9.50 12.71
N PRO A 167 -1.45 10.38 12.59
CA PRO A 167 -2.39 10.62 13.68
C PRO A 167 -3.38 9.46 13.83
N GLY A 168 -3.81 9.23 15.08
CA GLY A 168 -4.97 8.38 15.38
C GLY A 168 -6.29 9.09 15.13
N TYR A 169 -7.36 8.64 15.80
CA TYR A 169 -8.62 9.36 15.77
C TYR A 169 -8.48 10.69 16.52
N VAL A 170 -8.54 11.79 15.78
CA VAL A 170 -8.51 13.16 16.29
C VAL A 170 -9.87 13.79 16.11
N GLU A 171 -10.38 14.44 17.15
CA GLU A 171 -11.65 15.12 17.11
C GLU A 171 -11.57 16.34 16.17
N THR A 172 -12.47 16.39 15.19
CA THR A 172 -12.63 17.51 14.27
C THR A 172 -14.10 17.79 14.05
N ASP A 173 -14.44 18.96 13.51
CA ASP A 173 -15.83 19.32 13.21
C ASP A 173 -16.50 18.33 12.24
N LEU A 174 -15.71 17.65 11.39
CA LEU A 174 -16.21 16.65 10.44
C LEU A 174 -16.65 15.34 11.10
N ASN A 175 -16.06 14.97 12.25
CA ASN A 175 -16.24 13.65 12.86
C ASN A 175 -16.85 13.69 14.27
N ARG A 176 -17.03 14.88 14.85
CA ARG A 176 -17.56 15.10 16.20
C ARG A 176 -18.87 14.35 16.44
N ASP A 177 -19.84 14.52 15.54
CA ASP A 177 -21.17 13.93 15.67
C ASP A 177 -21.12 12.40 15.62
N PHE A 178 -20.26 11.84 14.75
CA PHE A 178 -20.06 10.39 14.69
C PHE A 178 -19.49 9.84 16.00
N PHE A 179 -18.50 10.51 16.59
CA PHE A 179 -17.87 10.04 17.83
C PHE A 179 -18.74 10.20 19.07
N ALA A 180 -19.82 11.00 19.00
CA ALA A 180 -20.86 11.04 20.01
C ALA A 180 -21.81 9.83 19.98
N THR A 181 -21.84 9.06 18.88
CA THR A 181 -22.69 7.86 18.76
C THR A 181 -22.13 6.67 19.54
N GLU A 182 -22.97 5.66 19.80
CA GLU A 182 -22.53 4.41 20.45
C GLU A 182 -21.42 3.70 19.66
N ALA A 183 -21.50 3.72 18.33
CA ALA A 183 -20.48 3.15 17.44
C ALA A 183 -19.15 3.91 17.54
N GLY A 184 -19.21 5.24 17.58
CA GLY A 184 -18.05 6.09 17.79
C GLY A 184 -17.40 5.86 19.15
N LEU A 185 -18.21 5.79 20.22
CA LEU A 185 -17.75 5.45 21.57
C LEU A 185 -17.12 4.05 21.64
N ALA A 186 -17.65 3.08 20.88
CA ALA A 186 -17.04 1.75 20.76
C ALA A 186 -15.65 1.81 20.11
N GLN A 187 -15.44 2.67 19.11
CA GLN A 187 -14.11 2.89 18.53
C GLN A 187 -13.16 3.59 19.51
N ILE A 188 -13.63 4.60 20.25
CA ILE A 188 -12.82 5.27 21.29
C ILE A 188 -12.35 4.27 22.36
N ARG A 189 -13.20 3.30 22.73
CA ARG A 189 -12.82 2.24 23.67
C ARG A 189 -11.66 1.37 23.17
N ARG A 190 -11.39 1.30 21.86
CA ARG A 190 -10.26 0.51 21.33
C ARG A 190 -8.92 1.26 21.41
N ILE A 191 -8.96 2.57 21.58
CA ILE A 191 -7.77 3.39 21.81
C ILE A 191 -7.27 3.13 23.24
N PRO A 192 -5.99 2.74 23.45
CA PRO A 192 -5.48 2.49 24.80
C PRO A 192 -5.61 3.69 25.75
N GLN A 193 -5.42 4.92 25.27
CA GLN A 193 -5.66 6.14 26.05
C GLN A 193 -7.15 6.47 26.28
N ARG A 194 -8.08 5.69 25.71
CA ARG A 194 -9.54 5.79 25.89
C ARG A 194 -10.14 7.16 25.58
N ARG A 195 -9.52 7.89 24.65
CA ARG A 195 -9.96 9.21 24.21
C ARG A 195 -9.54 9.46 22.77
N LEU A 196 -10.20 10.41 22.13
CA LEU A 196 -9.71 11.01 20.90
C LEU A 196 -8.51 11.91 21.20
N GLY A 197 -7.64 12.07 20.20
CA GLY A 197 -6.66 13.16 20.19
C GLY A 197 -7.35 14.49 19.91
N ARG A 198 -6.73 15.58 20.35
CA ARG A 198 -7.09 16.95 19.94
C ARG A 198 -6.15 17.42 18.84
N PRO A 199 -6.59 18.30 17.92
CA PRO A 199 -5.74 18.81 16.85
C PRO A 199 -4.42 19.41 17.35
N GLU A 200 -4.43 20.12 18.49
CA GLU A 200 -3.25 20.78 19.06
C GLU A 200 -2.20 19.77 19.55
N GLU A 201 -2.61 18.52 19.84
CA GLU A 201 -1.67 17.47 20.22
C GLU A 201 -0.82 16.98 19.04
N LEU A 202 -1.17 17.36 17.80
CA LEU A 202 -0.35 17.12 16.61
C LEU A 202 0.71 18.20 16.40
N ASP A 203 0.61 19.35 17.06
CA ASP A 203 1.55 20.48 16.88
C ASP A 203 2.97 20.08 17.29
N GLY A 204 3.13 19.41 18.43
CA GLY A 204 4.44 18.94 18.89
C GLY A 204 5.10 17.95 17.91
N PRO A 205 4.44 16.84 17.54
CA PRO A 205 4.92 15.93 16.51
C PRO A 205 5.21 16.62 15.16
N LEU A 206 4.35 17.53 14.72
CA LEU A 206 4.56 18.29 13.49
C LEU A 206 5.79 19.21 13.58
N LEU A 207 5.94 19.96 14.67
CA LEU A 207 7.09 20.83 14.92
C LEU A 207 8.39 20.04 14.98
N LEU A 208 8.39 18.85 15.62
CA LEU A 208 9.55 17.96 15.61
C LEU A 208 9.94 17.60 14.17
N LEU A 209 8.98 17.21 13.33
CA LEU A 209 9.26 16.84 11.95
C LEU A 209 9.63 18.04 11.05
N ALA A 210 9.07 19.22 11.30
CA ALA A 210 9.26 20.40 10.44
C ALA A 210 10.47 21.25 10.83
N SER A 211 10.83 21.33 12.12
CA SER A 211 11.90 22.20 12.62
C SER A 211 13.28 21.53 12.65
N ASP A 212 14.29 22.30 13.07
CA ASP A 212 15.67 21.83 13.29
C ASP A 212 15.77 20.79 14.41
N ALA A 213 14.76 20.68 15.27
CA ALA A 213 14.69 19.63 16.29
C ALA A 213 14.69 18.23 15.67
N GLY A 214 14.13 18.08 14.46
CA GLY A 214 14.18 16.85 13.66
C GLY A 214 15.13 16.95 12.47
N SER A 215 16.18 17.77 12.54
CA SER A 215 17.13 17.97 11.43
C SER A 215 17.80 16.68 10.94
N PHE A 216 17.94 15.67 11.81
CA PHE A 216 18.46 14.34 11.46
C PHE A 216 17.36 13.29 11.22
N MET A 217 16.09 13.70 11.14
CA MET A 217 14.96 12.82 10.90
C MET A 217 14.53 12.90 9.42
N THR A 218 14.73 11.82 8.68
CA THR A 218 14.16 11.61 7.34
C THR A 218 13.75 10.15 7.19
N GLY A 219 12.65 9.89 6.49
CA GLY A 219 12.09 8.56 6.27
C GLY A 219 11.31 8.00 7.47
N THR A 220 11.07 8.81 8.50
CA THR A 220 10.35 8.35 9.69
C THR A 220 8.83 8.41 9.49
N ALA A 221 8.12 7.50 10.15
CA ALA A 221 6.69 7.57 10.36
C ALA A 221 6.46 7.78 11.86
N LEU A 222 6.13 9.02 12.23
CA LEU A 222 5.90 9.42 13.61
C LEU A 222 4.41 9.21 13.94
N VAL A 223 4.15 8.25 14.82
CA VAL A 223 2.77 7.89 15.22
C VAL A 223 2.34 8.72 16.43
N ALA A 224 1.17 9.36 16.33
CA ALA A 224 0.54 10.15 17.39
C ALA A 224 -0.93 9.76 17.51
N ASP A 225 -1.21 8.62 18.15
CA ASP A 225 -2.51 7.95 18.03
C ASP A 225 -3.09 7.39 19.35
N GLY A 226 -2.51 7.77 20.49
CA GLY A 226 -2.94 7.25 21.80
C GLY A 226 -2.70 5.76 22.00
N GLY A 227 -1.79 5.15 21.21
CA GLY A 227 -1.42 3.74 21.27
C GLY A 227 -2.29 2.83 20.41
N HIS A 228 -3.18 3.38 19.58
CA HIS A 228 -4.14 2.61 18.79
C HIS A 228 -3.46 1.57 17.88
N LEU A 229 -2.36 1.93 17.21
CA LEU A 229 -1.64 1.06 16.27
C LEU A 229 -0.90 -0.11 16.96
N VAL A 230 -0.58 0.03 18.24
CA VAL A 230 0.11 -1.02 19.03
C VAL A 230 -0.83 -1.78 19.95
N SER A 231 -2.13 -1.48 19.90
CA SER A 231 -3.17 -2.19 20.64
C SER A 231 -3.46 -3.55 19.99
N PRO A 232 -3.31 -4.68 20.69
CA PRO A 232 -3.56 -6.02 20.12
C PRO A 232 -5.06 -6.39 20.02
N LEU A 233 -6.00 -5.44 20.14
CA LEU A 233 -7.45 -5.63 20.35
C LEU A 233 -8.33 -4.93 19.29
#